data_AF-R5LP85-F1
#
_entry.id   AF-R5LP85-F1
#
_cell.length_a   1.000
_cell.length_b   1.000
_cell.length_c   1.000
_cell.angle_alpha   90.00
_cell.angle_beta   90.00
_cell.angle_gamma   90.00
#
_symmetry.space_group_name_H-M   'P 1'
#
loop_
_entity.id
_entity.type
_entity.pdbx_description
1 polymer ?
#
loop_
_entity_poly.entity_id
_entity_poly.type
_entity_poly.pdbx_seq_one_letter_code
_entity_poly.pdbx_strand_id
1 'polypeptide(L)'
;MEKRKTKKDIVKMLLKNSELEAQDEEELLDLLVEQPIAIDVDKQEAQKMSFGDRAADKVSEVAGSWAFVLGFLLFLIVWIIVNTFILMDEGAPDPFPYVLLNLVLSCIAAIQAPIIMMSQNRQAAKDSLRNQNDYRTDLKSELILESLHDHINEVLKNQKRIIKLLEDDNDEEVVDK
;
A
#
# COMPACT_ATOMS: atom_id res chain seq x y z
N MET A 1 4.61 15.35 -25.97
CA MET A 1 3.28 14.70 -25.96
C MET A 1 3.49 13.27 -25.51
N GLU A 2 3.11 12.93 -24.29
CA GLU A 2 3.07 11.54 -23.83
C GLU A 2 2.07 10.77 -24.70
N LYS A 3 2.52 9.72 -25.39
CA LYS A 3 1.61 8.81 -26.10
C LYS A 3 0.74 8.12 -25.05
N ARG A 4 -0.59 8.31 -25.13
CA ARG A 4 -1.53 7.51 -24.32
C ARG A 4 -1.31 6.03 -24.63
N LYS A 5 -1.12 5.21 -23.59
CA LYS A 5 -1.00 3.76 -23.74
C LYS A 5 -2.31 3.20 -24.28
N THR A 6 -2.21 2.26 -25.21
CA THR A 6 -3.40 1.56 -25.74
C THR A 6 -3.85 0.48 -24.76
N LYS A 7 -5.10 0.02 -24.86
CA LYS A 7 -5.68 -1.03 -24.02
C LYS A 7 -4.80 -2.30 -24.00
N LYS A 8 -4.35 -2.75 -25.17
CA LYS A 8 -3.36 -3.83 -25.32
C LYS A 8 -2.06 -3.59 -24.55
N ASP A 9 -1.55 -2.36 -24.51
CA ASP A 9 -0.33 -2.03 -23.77
C ASP A 9 -0.53 -2.12 -22.25
N ILE A 10 -1.72 -1.76 -21.76
CA ILE A 10 -2.06 -1.84 -20.33
C ILE A 10 -2.18 -3.30 -19.91
N VAL A 11 -2.89 -4.13 -20.70
CA VAL A 11 -3.03 -5.57 -20.42
C VAL A 11 -1.66 -6.27 -20.41
N LYS A 12 -0.79 -5.98 -21.39
CA LYS A 12 0.59 -6.51 -21.42
C LYS A 12 1.45 -6.06 -20.24
N MET A 13 1.27 -4.83 -19.76
CA MET A 13 1.98 -4.33 -18.58
C MET A 13 1.58 -5.07 -17.29
N LEU A 14 0.35 -5.56 -17.21
CA LEU A 14 -0.18 -6.28 -16.07
C LEU A 14 0.23 -7.76 -16.04
N LEU A 15 0.28 -8.44 -17.20
CA LEU A 15 0.60 -9.86 -17.37
C LEU A 15 2.10 -10.21 -17.26
N LYS A 16 2.80 -9.70 -16.24
CA LYS A 16 4.27 -9.60 -16.13
C LYS A 16 5.11 -10.90 -16.31
N ASN A 17 4.55 -12.07 -16.63
CA ASN A 17 5.33 -13.31 -16.89
C ASN A 17 4.56 -14.47 -17.57
N SER A 18 3.87 -14.26 -18.69
CA SER A 18 3.41 -15.38 -19.54
C SER A 18 3.56 -15.02 -21.00
N GLU A 19 4.16 -15.93 -21.77
CA GLU A 19 4.49 -15.83 -23.19
C GLU A 19 3.35 -15.19 -23.98
N LEU A 20 3.58 -13.97 -24.47
CA LEU A 20 2.62 -13.23 -25.29
C LEU A 20 2.70 -13.73 -26.75
N GLU A 21 2.27 -14.96 -26.98
CA GLU A 21 1.90 -15.46 -28.32
C GLU A 21 0.47 -15.05 -28.72
N ALA A 22 -0.35 -14.56 -27.77
CA ALA A 22 -1.69 -14.05 -28.05
C ALA A 22 -1.63 -12.71 -28.81
N GLN A 23 -2.06 -12.76 -30.08
CA GLN A 23 -2.18 -11.59 -30.98
C GLN A 23 -3.48 -10.79 -30.72
N ASP A 24 -4.48 -11.45 -30.13
CA ASP A 24 -5.84 -10.93 -29.99
C ASP A 24 -6.09 -10.23 -28.64
N GLU A 25 -6.92 -9.20 -28.64
CA GLU A 25 -7.22 -8.39 -27.46
C GLU A 25 -8.09 -9.13 -26.44
N GLU A 26 -9.05 -9.90 -26.94
CA GLU A 26 -10.02 -10.64 -26.11
C GLU A 26 -9.34 -11.77 -25.34
N GLU A 27 -8.45 -12.52 -26.00
CA GLU A 27 -7.68 -13.60 -25.36
C GLU A 27 -6.79 -13.06 -24.22
N LEU A 28 -6.21 -11.88 -24.41
CA LEU A 28 -5.42 -11.21 -23.38
C LEU A 28 -6.27 -10.74 -22.19
N LEU A 29 -7.52 -10.31 -22.42
CA LEU A 29 -8.44 -9.93 -21.36
C LEU A 29 -8.91 -11.14 -20.55
N ASP A 30 -9.19 -12.27 -21.22
CA ASP A 30 -9.64 -13.49 -20.56
C ASP A 30 -8.54 -14.05 -19.63
N LEU A 31 -7.30 -14.10 -20.12
CA LEU A 31 -6.13 -14.43 -19.30
C LEU A 31 -5.95 -13.47 -18.10
N LEU A 32 -6.23 -12.18 -18.30
CA LEU A 32 -6.16 -11.19 -17.24
C LEU A 32 -7.21 -11.45 -16.16
N VAL A 33 -8.44 -11.83 -16.55
CA VAL A 33 -9.55 -12.16 -15.64
C VAL A 33 -9.15 -13.32 -14.74
N GLU A 34 -8.59 -14.39 -15.30
CA GLU A 34 -8.20 -15.61 -14.58
C GLU A 34 -7.00 -15.42 -13.64
N GLN A 35 -6.02 -14.58 -14.00
CA GLN A 35 -4.81 -14.43 -13.19
C GLN A 35 -5.01 -13.51 -11.96
N PRO A 36 -4.56 -13.93 -10.76
CA PRO A 36 -4.51 -13.06 -9.59
C PRO A 36 -3.39 -12.03 -9.73
N ILE A 37 -3.75 -10.76 -9.85
CA ILE A 37 -2.79 -9.64 -9.92
C ILE A 37 -2.40 -9.15 -8.52
N ALA A 38 -3.26 -9.37 -7.53
CA ALA A 38 -3.07 -8.90 -6.17
C ALA A 38 -1.87 -9.62 -5.51
N ILE A 39 -0.80 -8.87 -5.29
CA ILE A 39 0.37 -9.32 -4.53
C ILE A 39 0.13 -9.10 -3.03
N ASP A 40 0.41 -10.11 -2.22
CA ASP A 40 0.47 -9.95 -0.78
C ASP A 40 1.77 -9.23 -0.39
N VAL A 41 1.72 -7.89 -0.36
CA VAL A 41 2.86 -7.02 -0.05
C VAL A 41 3.42 -7.32 1.34
N ASP A 42 2.56 -7.66 2.29
CA ASP A 42 2.94 -8.00 3.66
C ASP A 42 3.80 -9.26 3.73
N LYS A 43 3.46 -10.31 2.96
CA LYS A 43 4.27 -11.54 2.89
C LYS A 43 5.60 -11.33 2.19
N GLN A 44 5.66 -10.53 1.12
CA GLN A 44 6.91 -10.29 0.40
C GLN A 44 7.91 -9.49 1.24
N GLU A 45 7.44 -8.50 1.99
CA GLU A 45 8.27 -7.73 2.91
C GLU A 45 8.75 -8.60 4.08
N ALA A 46 7.87 -9.40 4.68
CA ALA A 46 8.22 -10.28 5.81
C ALA A 46 9.36 -11.27 5.48
N GLN A 47 9.47 -11.69 4.22
CA GLN A 47 10.55 -12.56 3.73
C GLN A 47 11.88 -11.83 3.54
N LYS A 48 11.87 -10.51 3.37
CA LYS A 48 13.06 -9.67 3.17
C LYS A 48 13.58 -9.00 4.44
N MET A 49 12.79 -9.01 5.52
CA MET A 49 13.17 -8.34 6.78
C MET A 49 14.38 -9.00 7.46
N SER A 50 15.40 -8.19 7.76
CA SER A 50 16.54 -8.60 8.58
C SER A 50 16.18 -8.62 10.08
N PHE A 51 17.00 -9.28 10.90
CA PHE A 51 16.87 -9.26 12.36
C PHE A 51 17.01 -7.83 12.92
N GLY A 52 17.88 -7.01 12.33
CA GLY A 52 18.05 -5.60 12.71
C GLY A 52 16.80 -4.75 12.44
N ASP A 53 16.11 -5.00 11.33
CA ASP A 53 14.88 -4.31 10.97
C ASP A 53 13.77 -4.57 11.98
N ARG A 54 13.62 -5.83 12.40
CA ARG A 54 12.63 -6.24 13.42
C ARG A 54 12.91 -5.61 14.78
N ALA A 55 14.18 -5.49 15.16
CA ALA A 55 14.56 -4.84 16.41
C ALA A 55 14.28 -3.33 16.36
N ALA A 56 14.63 -2.67 15.25
CA ALA A 56 14.36 -1.25 15.03
C ALA A 56 12.86 -0.93 15.05
N ASP A 57 12.01 -1.77 14.42
CA ASP A 57 10.55 -1.60 14.45
C ASP A 57 10.01 -1.65 15.87
N LYS A 58 10.40 -2.65 16.66
CA LYS A 58 9.98 -2.76 18.06
C LYS A 58 10.44 -1.58 18.91
N VAL A 59 11.68 -1.12 18.72
CA VAL A 59 12.21 0.05 19.45
C VAL A 59 11.43 1.30 19.05
N SER A 60 11.13 1.49 17.76
CA SER A 60 10.34 2.62 17.28
C SER A 60 8.90 2.59 17.81
N GLU A 61 8.29 1.42 17.89
CA GLU A 61 6.92 1.24 18.41
C GLU A 61 6.84 1.56 19.91
N VAL A 62 7.81 1.07 20.69
CA VAL A 62 7.89 1.34 22.14
C VAL A 62 8.22 2.81 22.42
N ALA A 63 9.21 3.37 21.72
CA ALA A 63 9.61 4.77 21.89
C ALA A 63 8.54 5.77 21.40
N GLY A 64 7.65 5.34 20.50
CA GLY A 64 6.53 6.14 20.00
C GLY A 64 5.29 6.14 20.90
N SER A 65 5.28 5.35 21.98
CA SER A 65 4.11 5.23 22.87
C SER A 65 3.98 6.42 23.83
N TRP A 66 2.77 6.97 23.96
CA TRP A 66 2.46 8.04 24.93
C TRP A 66 2.77 7.65 26.38
N ALA A 67 2.60 6.38 26.75
CA ALA A 67 2.92 5.90 28.09
C ALA A 67 4.44 5.94 28.36
N PHE A 68 5.26 5.62 27.36
CA PHE A 68 6.72 5.69 27.46
C PHE A 68 7.19 7.14 27.62
N VAL A 69 6.64 8.06 26.82
CA VAL A 69 6.97 9.50 26.89
C VAL A 69 6.69 10.05 28.28
N LEU A 70 5.51 9.76 28.84
CA LEU A 70 5.13 10.23 30.17
C LEU A 70 5.99 9.61 31.28
N GLY A 71 6.28 8.30 31.20
CA GLY A 71 7.15 7.62 32.16
C GLY A 71 8.59 8.15 32.13
N PHE A 72 9.13 8.40 30.93
CA PHE A 72 10.45 8.98 30.75
C PHE A 72 10.53 10.41 31.30
N LEU A 73 9.51 11.24 31.06
CA LEU A 73 9.42 12.58 31.63
C LEU A 73 9.42 12.55 33.16
N LEU A 74 8.63 11.63 33.76
CA LEU A 74 8.57 11.45 35.20
C LEU A 74 9.92 11.02 35.77
N PHE A 75 10.61 10.08 35.10
CA PHE A 75 11.96 9.66 35.45
C PHE A 75 12.95 10.84 35.43
N LEU A 76 12.91 11.70 34.41
CA LEU A 76 13.77 12.90 34.36
C LEU A 76 13.49 13.86 35.51
N ILE A 77 12.21 14.08 35.85
CA ILE A 77 11.83 14.93 36.99
C ILE A 77 12.37 14.34 38.30
N VAL A 78 12.20 13.04 38.51
CA VAL A 78 12.73 12.35 39.70
C VAL A 78 14.26 12.46 39.76
N TRP A 79 14.95 12.24 38.64
CA TRP A 79 16.41 12.36 38.55
C TRP A 79 16.90 13.76 38.95
N ILE A 80 16.22 14.80 38.44
CA ILE A 80 16.52 16.19 38.77
C ILE A 80 16.29 16.43 40.27
N ILE A 81 15.15 15.99 40.82
CA ILE A 81 14.82 16.18 42.26
C ILE A 81 15.87 15.50 43.15
N VAL A 82 16.24 14.26 42.83
CA VAL A 82 17.24 13.50 43.59
C VAL A 82 18.61 14.19 43.56
N ASN A 83 19.08 14.60 42.38
CA ASN A 83 20.40 15.27 42.28
C ASN A 83 20.39 16.70 42.84
N THR A 84 19.26 17.42 42.81
CA THR A 84 19.16 18.80 43.33
C THR A 84 19.03 18.85 44.84
N PHE A 85 18.13 18.03 45.42
CA PHE A 85 17.68 18.18 46.79
C PHE A 85 18.22 17.12 47.75
N ILE A 86 18.59 15.93 47.25
CA ILE A 86 18.97 14.78 48.10
C ILE A 86 20.49 14.62 48.16
N LEU A 87 21.21 14.88 47.07
CA LEU A 87 22.67 14.75 47.00
C LEU A 87 23.38 16.12 47.01
N MET A 88 22.92 17.06 47.83
CA MET A 88 23.43 18.43 47.86
C MET A 88 24.88 18.56 48.35
N ASP A 89 25.43 17.54 49.02
CA ASP A 89 26.82 17.46 49.47
C ASP A 89 27.75 16.90 48.37
N GLU A 90 29.05 17.21 48.45
CA GLU A 90 30.18 17.06 47.48
C GLU A 90 30.29 15.75 46.64
N GLY A 91 29.41 14.77 46.83
CA GLY A 91 29.33 13.51 46.07
C GLY A 91 28.19 13.42 45.04
N ALA A 92 27.53 14.52 44.65
CA ALA A 92 26.52 14.49 43.59
C ALA A 92 27.10 13.98 42.26
N PRO A 93 26.55 12.91 41.65
CA PRO A 93 27.00 12.42 40.35
C PRO A 93 26.74 13.41 39.21
N ASP A 94 25.65 14.18 39.28
CA ASP A 94 25.24 15.13 38.23
C ASP A 94 24.67 16.44 38.83
N PRO A 95 25.53 17.31 39.39
CA PRO A 95 25.11 18.60 39.93
C PRO A 95 24.64 19.55 38.82
N PHE A 96 23.82 20.55 39.20
CA PHE A 96 23.40 21.61 38.28
C PHE A 96 24.64 22.24 37.63
N PRO A 97 24.77 22.25 36.28
CA PRO A 97 23.72 22.27 35.25
C PRO A 97 23.39 20.92 34.53
N TYR A 98 23.60 19.76 35.15
CA TYR A 98 23.24 18.41 34.63
C TYR A 98 23.94 17.99 33.32
N VAL A 99 25.28 18.00 33.32
CA VAL A 99 26.07 17.69 32.12
C VAL A 99 25.90 16.22 31.68
N LEU A 100 25.79 15.28 32.63
CA LEU A 100 25.67 13.86 32.29
C LEU A 100 24.30 13.56 31.68
N LEU A 101 23.23 14.08 32.28
CA LEU A 101 21.88 13.93 31.74
C LEU A 101 21.79 14.52 30.33
N ASN A 102 22.36 15.71 30.11
CA ASN A 102 22.35 16.34 28.79
C ASN A 102 23.13 15.53 27.74
N LEU A 103 24.29 14.98 28.12
CA LEU A 103 25.08 14.12 27.26
C LEU A 103 24.29 12.85 26.86
N VAL A 104 23.67 12.18 27.84
CA VAL A 104 22.89 10.97 27.59
C VAL A 104 21.68 11.26 26.70
N LEU A 105 20.92 12.32 26.97
CA LEU A 105 19.79 12.72 26.14
C LEU A 105 20.23 13.02 24.70
N SER A 106 21.34 13.73 24.53
CA SER A 106 21.88 14.07 23.21
C SER A 106 22.27 12.81 22.43
N CYS A 107 22.93 11.84 23.08
CA CYS A 107 23.27 10.56 22.48
C CYS A 107 22.03 9.74 22.09
N ILE A 108 21.01 9.68 22.95
CA ILE A 108 19.76 8.98 22.66
C ILE A 108 19.07 9.61 21.47
N ALA A 109 18.92 10.95 21.45
CA ALA A 109 18.28 11.67 20.36
C ALA A 109 19.02 11.48 19.03
N ALA A 110 20.36 11.50 19.05
CA ALA A 110 21.17 11.30 17.85
C ALA A 110 20.99 9.91 17.22
N ILE A 111 20.79 8.87 18.04
CA ILE A 111 20.53 7.50 17.57
C ILE A 111 19.05 7.31 17.18
N GLN A 112 18.15 8.00 17.87
CA GLN A 112 16.70 7.88 17.67
C GLN A 112 16.26 8.41 16.30
N ALA A 113 16.78 9.55 15.85
CA ALA A 113 16.36 10.16 14.57
C ALA A 113 16.63 9.25 13.35
N PRO A 114 17.81 8.62 13.17
CA PRO A 114 18.05 7.66 12.11
C PRO A 114 17.18 6.40 12.21
N ILE A 115 16.94 5.87 13.41
CA ILE A 115 16.09 4.67 13.61
C ILE A 115 14.65 4.98 13.18
N ILE A 116 14.11 6.13 13.60
CA ILE A 116 12.79 6.59 13.17
C ILE A 116 12.78 6.76 11.65
N MET A 117 13.79 7.39 11.07
CA MET A 117 13.87 7.61 9.62
C MET A 117 13.97 6.29 8.83
N MET A 118 14.71 5.28 9.35
CA MET A 118 14.77 3.95 8.75
C MET A 118 13.42 3.23 8.82
N SER A 119 12.73 3.31 9.96
CA SER A 119 11.37 2.77 10.12
C SER A 119 10.39 3.44 9.16
N GLN A 120 10.42 4.78 9.07
CA GLN A 120 9.61 5.55 8.13
C GLN A 120 9.91 5.21 6.67
N ASN A 121 11.19 5.08 6.29
CA ASN A 121 11.58 4.73 4.93
C ASN A 121 11.09 3.31 4.55
N ARG A 122 11.12 2.36 5.50
CA ARG A 122 10.55 1.01 5.31
C ARG A 122 9.03 1.05 5.16
N GLN A 123 8.32 1.80 6.00
CA GLN A 123 6.87 1.98 5.88
C GLN A 123 6.50 2.65 4.55
N ALA A 124 7.21 3.69 4.14
CA ALA A 124 6.99 4.37 2.87
C ALA A 124 7.24 3.46 1.65
N ALA A 125 8.27 2.60 1.70
CA ALA A 125 8.51 1.60 0.66
C ALA A 125 7.35 0.60 0.56
N LYS A 126 6.84 0.13 1.70
CA LYS A 126 5.68 -0.76 1.79
C LYS A 126 4.41 -0.11 1.24
N ASP A 127 4.15 1.13 1.62
CA ASP A 127 2.99 1.89 1.14
C ASP A 127 3.10 2.16 -0.37
N SER A 128 4.30 2.44 -0.89
CA SER A 128 4.53 2.55 -2.33
C SER A 128 4.19 1.27 -3.08
N LEU A 129 4.60 0.10 -2.56
CA LEU A 129 4.27 -1.19 -3.16
C LEU A 129 2.77 -1.50 -3.11
N ARG A 130 2.10 -1.18 -2.00
CA ARG A 130 0.64 -1.30 -1.87
C ARG A 130 -0.08 -0.41 -2.88
N ASN A 131 0.29 0.86 -2.97
CA ASN A 131 -0.28 1.79 -3.94
C ASN A 131 -0.09 1.33 -5.40
N GLN A 132 1.08 0.73 -5.72
CA GLN A 132 1.32 0.17 -7.05
C GLN A 132 0.43 -1.05 -7.34
N ASN A 133 0.16 -1.89 -6.34
CA ASN A 133 -0.70 -3.05 -6.47
C ASN A 133 -2.18 -2.64 -6.60
N ASP A 134 -2.61 -1.68 -5.79
CA ASP A 134 -3.95 -1.10 -5.86
C ASP A 134 -4.19 -0.49 -7.25
N TYR A 135 -3.24 0.30 -7.75
CA TYR A 135 -3.29 0.85 -9.11
C TYR A 135 -3.45 -0.23 -10.19
N ARG A 136 -2.75 -1.37 -10.06
CA ARG A 136 -2.87 -2.48 -11.01
C ARG A 136 -4.24 -3.16 -10.93
N THR A 137 -4.78 -3.28 -9.73
CA THR A 137 -6.10 -3.87 -9.48
C THR A 137 -7.21 -2.97 -10.02
N ASP A 138 -7.07 -1.65 -9.86
CA ASP A 138 -7.97 -0.66 -10.42
C ASP A 138 -7.96 -0.71 -11.95
N LEU A 139 -6.77 -0.74 -12.57
CA LEU A 139 -6.66 -0.90 -14.03
C LEU A 139 -7.31 -2.20 -14.53
N LYS A 140 -7.09 -3.33 -13.83
CA LYS A 140 -7.76 -4.60 -14.18
C LYS A 140 -9.27 -4.44 -14.12
N SER A 141 -9.78 -3.81 -13.06
CA SER A 141 -11.22 -3.59 -12.86
C SER A 141 -11.81 -2.69 -13.95
N GLU A 142 -11.10 -1.62 -14.34
CA GLU A 142 -11.49 -0.73 -15.44
C GLU A 142 -11.57 -1.49 -16.77
N LEU A 143 -10.56 -2.31 -17.09
CA LEU A 143 -10.52 -3.12 -18.31
C LEU A 143 -11.66 -4.14 -18.38
N ILE A 144 -11.93 -4.83 -17.27
CA ILE A 144 -13.02 -5.80 -17.16
C ILE A 144 -14.37 -5.09 -17.30
N LEU A 145 -14.55 -3.93 -16.67
CA LEU A 145 -15.78 -3.14 -16.76
C LEU A 145 -16.04 -2.68 -18.20
N GLU A 146 -15.01 -2.21 -18.90
CA GLU A 146 -15.12 -1.80 -20.29
C GLU A 146 -15.47 -2.99 -21.20
N SER A 147 -14.80 -4.13 -21.04
CA SER A 147 -15.12 -5.36 -21.79
C SER A 147 -16.55 -5.84 -21.51
N LEU A 148 -16.99 -5.81 -20.24
CA LEU A 148 -18.34 -6.15 -19.86
C LEU A 148 -19.38 -5.19 -20.45
N HIS A 149 -19.04 -3.89 -20.52
CA HIS A 149 -19.87 -2.88 -21.18
C HIS A 149 -20.04 -3.17 -22.69
N ASP A 150 -18.96 -3.53 -23.37
CA ASP A 150 -18.98 -3.88 -24.80
C ASP A 150 -19.84 -5.12 -25.06
N HIS A 151 -19.66 -6.19 -24.28
CA HIS A 151 -20.48 -7.39 -24.37
C HIS A 151 -21.96 -7.12 -24.09
N ILE A 152 -22.29 -6.29 -23.09
CA ILE A 152 -23.69 -5.89 -22.83
C ILE A 152 -24.29 -5.14 -24.02
N ASN A 153 -23.54 -4.21 -24.62
CA ASN A 153 -24.00 -3.48 -25.79
C ASN A 153 -24.26 -4.40 -26.99
N GLU A 154 -23.43 -5.42 -27.18
CA GLU A 154 -23.63 -6.43 -28.21
C GLU A 154 -24.89 -7.29 -27.94
N VAL A 155 -25.08 -7.75 -26.71
CA VAL A 155 -26.29 -8.47 -26.31
C VAL A 155 -27.54 -7.61 -26.55
N LEU A 156 -27.51 -6.31 -26.20
CA LEU A 156 -28.62 -5.39 -26.45
C LEU A 156 -28.90 -5.20 -27.95
N LYS A 157 -27.86 -5.13 -28.80
CA LYS A 157 -28.04 -5.07 -30.27
C LYS A 157 -28.70 -6.36 -30.79
N ASN A 158 -28.24 -7.51 -30.32
CA ASN A 158 -28.80 -8.81 -30.71
C ASN A 158 -30.26 -8.93 -30.27
N GLN A 159 -30.59 -8.53 -29.04
CA GLN A 159 -31.97 -8.48 -28.55
C GLN A 159 -32.86 -7.57 -29.41
N LYS A 160 -32.40 -6.35 -29.75
CA LYS A 160 -33.14 -5.45 -30.64
C LYS A 160 -33.39 -6.07 -32.02
N ARG A 161 -32.41 -6.80 -32.55
CA ARG A 161 -32.55 -7.47 -33.85
C ARG A 161 -33.56 -8.60 -33.78
N ILE A 162 -33.55 -9.40 -32.71
CA ILE A 162 -34.53 -10.46 -32.49
C ILE A 162 -35.94 -9.88 -32.37
N ILE A 163 -36.12 -8.82 -31.56
CA ILE A 163 -37.42 -8.16 -31.40
C ILE A 163 -37.96 -7.68 -32.75
N LYS A 164 -37.11 -7.05 -33.57
CA LYS A 164 -37.51 -6.57 -34.89
C LYS A 164 -37.97 -7.71 -35.81
N LEU A 165 -37.26 -8.84 -35.82
CA LEU A 165 -37.67 -10.01 -36.62
C LEU A 165 -39.01 -10.57 -36.15
N LEU A 166 -39.26 -10.58 -34.83
CA LEU A 166 -40.56 -11.02 -34.28
C LEU A 166 -41.70 -10.05 -34.62
N GLU A 167 -41.44 -8.74 -34.69
CA GLU A 167 -42.41 -7.75 -35.16
C GLU A 167 -42.73 -7.93 -36.65
N ASP A 168 -41.69 -8.07 -37.48
CA ASP A 168 -41.83 -8.27 -38.93
C ASP A 168 -42.61 -9.58 -39.25
N ASP A 169 -42.31 -10.69 -38.56
CA ASP A 169 -43.03 -11.98 -38.73
C ASP A 169 -44.52 -11.89 -38.33
N ASN A 170 -44.83 -11.14 -37.26
CA ASN A 170 -46.19 -10.99 -36.76
C ASN A 170 -47.04 -10.09 -37.67
N ASP A 171 -46.43 -9.13 -38.36
CA ASP A 171 -47.11 -8.30 -39.36
C ASP A 171 -47.41 -9.09 -40.65
N GLU A 172 -46.55 -10.03 -41.06
CA GLU A 172 -46.82 -10.91 -42.21
C GLU A 172 -47.99 -11.88 -41.96
N GLU A 173 -48.12 -12.45 -40.76
CA GLU A 173 -49.26 -13.33 -40.41
C GLU A 173 -50.63 -12.63 -40.37
N VAL A 174 -50.66 -11.30 -40.18
CA VAL A 174 -51.91 -10.50 -40.16
C VAL A 174 -52.36 -10.12 -41.56
N VAL A 175 -51.44 -10.01 -42.53
CA VAL A 175 -51.75 -9.65 -43.92
C VAL A 175 -52.30 -10.84 -44.71
N ASP A 176 -51.97 -12.07 -44.32
CA ASP A 176 -52.38 -13.31 -45.01
C ASP A 176 -53.72 -13.91 -44.51
N LYS A 177 -54.43 -13.22 -43.62
CA LYS A 177 -55.78 -13.58 -43.10
C LYS A 177 -56.85 -12.60 -43.56
#